data_AF-A0A7W1YIG4-F1
#
_entry.id   AF-A0A7W1YIG4-F1
#
_cell.length_a   1.000
_cell.length_b   1.000
_cell.length_c   1.000
_cell.angle_alpha   90.00
_cell.angle_beta   90.00
_cell.angle_gamma   90.00
#
_symmetry.space_group_name_H-M   'P 1'
#
loop_
_entity.id
_entity.type
_entity.pdbx_description
1 polymer ?
#
loop_
_entity_poly.entity_id
_entity_poly.type
_entity_poly.pdbx_seq_one_letter_code
_entity_poly.pdbx_strand_id
1 'polypeptide(L)'
;MALLNWSMTMVGYPPHARSASRVVGLTHMSTHEALNFADNQGMANGWLLVEGSQPQLERVQEGTRVGVSLREMLSDSRVSKTEGVASGSVFFVAGDPSTGKPPADRSLIAWAEERNQPWVEVIDNDAAYWGGLADAQLDRLCAWFLCRRPAEQDWRKVRIEPRLAGRLRHGLVEHGWTRNLELVKTGRRLSCDLWGGVHRRCILDHANSPAPAKVQIGLRLTLEDGQWLGKDIEQRCLLSDDTGKLQFGSGYYSST
;
A
#
# COMPACT_ATOMS: atom_id res chain seq x y z
N MET A 1 -9.62 5.36 -16.49
CA MET A 1 -9.59 3.89 -16.46
C MET A 1 -10.49 3.46 -15.30
N ALA A 2 -11.50 2.61 -15.50
CA ALA A 2 -12.37 2.19 -14.40
C ALA A 2 -11.56 1.32 -13.43
N LEU A 3 -11.36 1.81 -12.21
CA LEU A 3 -10.61 1.11 -11.17
C LEU A 3 -11.29 -0.23 -10.86
N LEU A 4 -10.47 -1.29 -10.88
CA LEU A 4 -10.88 -2.65 -10.64
C LEU A 4 -11.07 -2.85 -9.12
N ASN A 5 -12.20 -2.38 -8.57
CA ASN A 5 -12.52 -2.40 -7.12
C ASN A 5 -12.73 -3.80 -6.50
N TRP A 6 -12.25 -4.87 -7.12
CA TRP A 6 -12.44 -6.24 -6.66
C TRP A 6 -11.23 -6.81 -5.92
N SER A 7 -10.05 -6.19 -6.03
CA SER A 7 -8.85 -6.67 -5.35
C SER A 7 -7.90 -5.55 -4.96
N MET A 8 -7.25 -5.70 -3.81
CA MET A 8 -6.11 -4.90 -3.40
C MET A 8 -4.83 -5.73 -3.51
N THR A 9 -3.73 -5.10 -3.92
CA THR A 9 -2.44 -5.77 -4.11
C THR A 9 -1.34 -5.02 -3.37
N MET A 10 -0.42 -5.77 -2.76
CA MET A 10 0.81 -5.24 -2.14
C MET A 10 2.01 -6.04 -2.63
N VAL A 11 3.06 -5.38 -3.11
CA VAL A 11 4.25 -6.04 -3.69
C VAL A 11 5.54 -5.35 -3.23
N GLY A 12 6.57 -6.12 -2.95
CA GLY A 12 7.90 -5.65 -2.60
C GLY A 12 8.81 -5.61 -3.82
N TYR A 13 9.57 -4.53 -3.94
CA TYR A 13 10.62 -4.35 -4.93
C TYR A 13 11.98 -4.40 -4.22
N PRO A 14 12.92 -5.25 -4.67
CA PRO A 14 14.27 -5.22 -4.15
C PRO A 14 14.98 -3.90 -4.55
N PRO A 15 16.09 -3.56 -3.89
CA PRO A 15 16.91 -2.42 -4.30
C PRO A 15 17.27 -2.50 -5.78
N HIS A 16 17.30 -1.34 -6.43
CA HIS A 16 17.56 -1.12 -7.86
C HIS A 16 16.49 -1.60 -8.84
N ALA A 17 15.41 -2.24 -8.38
CA ALA A 17 14.27 -2.55 -9.24
C ALA A 17 13.41 -1.30 -9.53
N ARG A 18 13.26 -0.41 -8.54
CA ARG A 18 12.52 0.86 -8.68
C ARG A 18 13.30 2.07 -8.18
N SER A 19 14.05 1.90 -7.09
CA SER A 19 14.87 2.96 -6.48
C SER A 19 16.11 2.34 -5.82
N ALA A 20 16.99 3.13 -5.18
CA ALA A 20 18.18 2.60 -4.52
C ALA A 20 17.87 1.84 -3.22
N SER A 21 16.66 1.99 -2.67
CA SER A 21 16.18 1.28 -1.47
C SER A 21 15.13 0.23 -1.80
N ARG A 22 14.77 -0.58 -0.79
CA ARG A 22 13.61 -1.49 -0.89
C ARG A 22 12.35 -0.65 -0.94
N VAL A 23 11.44 -1.00 -1.85
CA VAL A 23 10.16 -0.31 -2.01
C VAL A 23 9.01 -1.28 -1.82
N VAL A 24 7.90 -0.83 -1.24
CA VAL A 24 6.64 -1.58 -1.23
C VAL A 24 5.58 -0.78 -1.97
N GLY A 25 5.06 -1.35 -3.05
CA GLY A 25 3.91 -0.84 -3.79
C GLY A 25 2.62 -1.39 -3.23
N LEU A 26 1.57 -0.57 -3.22
CA LEU A 26 0.26 -0.90 -2.67
C LEU A 26 -0.83 -0.22 -3.51
N THR A 27 -1.87 -0.96 -3.88
CA THR A 27 -3.04 -0.39 -4.57
C THR A 27 -4.11 0.10 -3.60
N HIS A 28 -4.97 0.98 -4.10
CA HIS A 28 -6.10 1.54 -3.38
C HIS A 28 -5.70 2.28 -2.09
N MET A 29 -4.59 3.00 -2.14
CA MET A 29 -4.15 3.91 -1.10
C MET A 29 -4.11 5.34 -1.65
N SER A 30 -5.10 6.15 -1.27
CA SER A 30 -5.20 7.53 -1.73
C SER A 30 -4.10 8.42 -1.14
N THR A 31 -3.87 9.61 -1.72
CA THR A 31 -2.95 10.61 -1.19
C THR A 31 -3.26 10.94 0.26
N HIS A 32 -4.53 11.12 0.60
CA HIS A 32 -4.93 11.36 1.99
C HIS A 32 -4.54 10.18 2.89
N GLU A 33 -4.80 8.94 2.46
CA GLU A 33 -4.48 7.75 3.26
C GLU A 33 -2.99 7.54 3.44
N ALA A 34 -2.21 7.77 2.38
CA ALA A 34 -0.77 7.70 2.40
C ALA A 34 -0.18 8.74 3.35
N LEU A 35 -0.53 10.02 3.21
CA LEU A 35 -0.01 11.07 4.08
C LEU A 35 -0.46 10.90 5.53
N ASN A 36 -1.70 10.46 5.77
CA ASN A 36 -2.16 10.13 7.12
C ASN A 36 -1.41 8.92 7.70
N PHE A 37 -1.14 7.89 6.90
CA PHE A 37 -0.32 6.76 7.35
C PHE A 37 1.09 7.24 7.73
N ALA A 38 1.73 8.07 6.89
CA ALA A 38 3.06 8.63 7.13
C ALA A 38 3.12 9.43 8.46
N ASP A 39 2.15 10.32 8.72
CA ASP A 39 2.07 11.06 9.99
C ASP A 39 1.95 10.11 11.19
N ASN A 40 1.10 9.07 11.08
CA ASN A 40 0.95 8.06 12.14
C ASN A 40 2.20 7.17 12.32
N GLN A 41 3.10 7.10 11.34
CA GLN A 41 4.40 6.44 11.44
C GLN A 41 5.51 7.36 11.97
N GLY A 42 5.18 8.59 12.40
CA GLY A 42 6.13 9.55 12.94
C GLY A 42 6.82 10.43 11.89
N MET A 43 6.41 10.37 10.62
CA MET A 43 6.93 11.22 9.55
C MET A 43 6.21 12.57 9.49
N ALA A 44 6.15 13.27 10.63
CA ALA A 44 5.28 14.42 10.81
C ALA A 44 5.66 15.62 9.92
N ASN A 45 6.96 15.79 9.62
CA ASN A 45 7.49 16.89 8.83
C ASN A 45 8.33 16.37 7.67
N GLY A 46 8.38 17.13 6.58
CA GLY A 46 9.15 16.74 5.42
C GLY A 46 9.01 17.68 4.24
N TRP A 47 9.33 17.14 3.06
CA TRP A 47 9.27 17.84 1.78
C TRP A 47 8.25 17.19 0.88
N LEU A 48 7.38 18.02 0.31
CA LEU A 48 6.36 17.62 -0.65
C LEU A 48 6.74 18.13 -2.04
N LEU A 49 6.57 17.30 -3.06
CA LEU A 49 6.63 17.66 -4.47
C LEU A 49 5.40 17.08 -5.17
N VAL A 50 4.81 17.88 -6.05
CA VAL A 50 3.65 17.49 -6.85
C VAL A 50 4.01 17.59 -8.33
N GLU A 51 3.65 16.58 -9.09
CA GLU A 51 3.76 16.52 -10.54
C GLU A 51 2.38 16.15 -11.12
N GLY A 52 1.92 16.90 -12.12
CA GLY A 52 0.59 16.75 -12.69
C GLY A 52 -0.55 17.33 -11.84
N SER A 53 -1.78 17.02 -12.26
CA SER A 53 -3.00 17.58 -11.66
C SER A 53 -3.34 16.88 -10.34
N GLN A 54 -3.26 17.64 -9.24
CA GLN A 54 -3.58 17.18 -7.88
C GLN A 54 -4.66 18.07 -7.24
N PRO A 55 -5.93 17.98 -7.68
CA PRO A 55 -7.02 18.79 -7.13
C PRO A 55 -7.29 18.52 -5.65
N GLN A 56 -6.80 17.41 -5.11
CA GLN A 56 -6.92 17.05 -3.71
C GLN A 56 -5.92 17.77 -2.79
N LEU A 57 -4.94 18.49 -3.33
CA LEU A 57 -3.96 19.27 -2.57
C LEU A 57 -4.19 20.76 -2.75
N GLU A 58 -4.59 21.44 -1.68
CA GLU A 58 -4.74 22.89 -1.70
C GLU A 58 -3.40 23.60 -1.46
N ARG A 59 -3.17 24.70 -2.20
CA ARG A 59 -2.04 25.63 -2.01
C ARG A 59 -0.65 25.01 -2.20
N VAL A 60 -0.55 23.89 -2.92
CA VAL A 60 0.71 23.30 -3.34
C VAL A 60 0.88 23.52 -4.84
N GLN A 61 1.91 24.25 -5.22
CA GLN A 61 2.22 24.50 -6.63
C GLN A 61 2.98 23.33 -7.24
N GLU A 62 2.55 22.90 -8.43
CA GLU A 62 3.23 21.87 -9.22
C GLU A 62 4.71 22.20 -9.46
N GLY A 63 5.56 21.17 -9.47
CA GLY A 63 7.00 21.28 -9.73
C GLY A 63 7.81 21.92 -8.60
N THR A 64 7.16 22.38 -7.54
CA THR A 64 7.81 23.09 -6.43
C THR A 64 7.95 22.18 -5.21
N ARG A 65 9.15 22.18 -4.62
CA ARG A 65 9.41 21.50 -3.35
C ARG A 65 9.04 22.39 -2.19
N VAL A 66 8.06 21.96 -1.42
CA VAL A 66 7.47 22.70 -0.31
C VAL A 66 7.78 21.96 0.99
N GLY A 67 8.30 22.66 1.99
CA GLY A 67 8.42 22.12 3.34
C GLY A 67 7.05 22.09 3.99
N VAL A 68 6.65 20.94 4.54
CA VAL A 68 5.29 20.74 5.07
C VAL A 68 5.31 20.04 6.43
N SER A 69 4.30 20.35 7.25
CA SER A 69 3.89 19.53 8.38
C SER A 69 2.64 18.75 7.97
N LEU A 70 2.71 17.42 7.96
CA LEU A 70 1.59 16.56 7.57
C LEU A 70 0.40 16.74 8.50
N ARG A 71 0.66 16.87 9.81
CA ARG A 71 -0.38 17.08 10.81
C ARG A 71 -1.21 18.34 10.52
N GLU A 72 -0.55 19.44 10.20
CA GLU A 72 -1.22 20.70 9.86
C GLU A 72 -1.97 20.59 8.52
N MET A 73 -1.36 19.96 7.50
CA MET A 73 -2.03 19.76 6.22
C MET A 73 -3.31 18.93 6.35
N LEU A 74 -3.28 17.88 7.18
CA LEU A 74 -4.42 17.00 7.43
C LEU A 74 -5.49 17.67 8.30
N SER A 75 -5.10 18.44 9.34
CA SER A 75 -6.06 19.15 10.21
C SER A 75 -6.79 20.26 9.47
N ASP A 76 -6.10 20.96 8.58
CA ASP A 76 -6.65 22.07 7.81
C ASP A 76 -7.44 21.62 6.59
N SER A 77 -7.63 20.30 6.41
CA SER A 77 -8.26 19.70 5.22
C SER A 77 -7.59 20.12 3.90
N ARG A 78 -6.31 20.50 3.94
CA ARG A 78 -5.51 20.82 2.73
C ARG A 78 -5.24 19.59 1.87
N VAL A 79 -5.49 18.40 2.41
CA VAL A 79 -5.52 17.12 1.69
C VAL A 79 -6.96 16.60 1.72
N SER A 80 -7.66 16.69 0.60
CA SER A 80 -9.04 16.22 0.48
C SER A 80 -9.12 14.69 0.49
N LYS A 81 -10.15 14.14 1.14
CA LYS A 81 -10.53 12.72 1.06
C LYS A 81 -11.32 12.46 -0.22
N THR A 82 -10.69 12.56 -1.37
CA THR A 82 -11.31 12.30 -2.67
C THR A 82 -10.79 11.01 -3.28
N GLU A 83 -11.63 10.32 -4.05
CA GLU A 83 -11.25 9.18 -4.89
C GLU A 83 -11.37 9.58 -6.37
N GLY A 84 -10.40 9.18 -7.20
CA GLY A 84 -10.57 9.11 -8.65
C GLY A 84 -10.55 10.42 -9.46
N VAL A 85 -10.04 11.54 -8.94
CA VAL A 85 -10.01 12.84 -9.68
C VAL A 85 -8.58 13.38 -9.92
N ALA A 86 -7.54 12.66 -9.49
CA ALA A 86 -6.16 13.07 -9.67
C ALA A 86 -5.52 12.39 -10.89
N SER A 87 -4.62 13.09 -11.56
CA SER A 87 -3.81 12.55 -12.68
C SER A 87 -2.40 13.10 -12.54
N GLY A 88 -1.51 12.31 -11.93
CA GLY A 88 -0.13 12.70 -11.62
C GLY A 88 0.40 12.05 -10.34
N SER A 89 1.55 12.54 -9.86
CA SER A 89 2.25 12.01 -8.70
C SER A 89 2.38 13.01 -7.56
N VAL A 90 2.26 12.51 -6.32
CA VAL A 90 2.57 13.22 -5.08
C VAL A 90 3.72 12.52 -4.39
N PHE A 91 4.81 13.23 -4.17
CA PHE A 91 5.98 12.74 -3.46
C PHE A 91 6.06 13.40 -2.10
N PHE A 92 6.18 12.62 -1.04
CA PHE A 92 6.51 13.09 0.29
C PHE A 92 7.75 12.36 0.81
N VAL A 93 8.71 13.12 1.32
CA VAL A 93 9.92 12.60 1.96
C VAL A 93 9.97 13.13 3.38
N ALA A 94 10.14 12.22 4.35
CA ALA A 94 10.34 12.62 5.73
C ALA A 94 11.66 13.40 5.87
N GLY A 95 11.64 14.48 6.64
CA GLY A 95 12.84 15.28 6.83
C GLY A 95 12.63 16.36 7.88
N ASP A 96 13.70 16.62 8.64
CA ASP A 96 13.73 17.73 9.59
C ASP A 96 14.04 19.04 8.83
N PRO A 97 13.45 20.20 9.20
CA PRO A 97 13.85 21.51 8.65
C PRO A 97 15.38 21.75 8.63
N SER A 98 16.11 21.21 9.60
CA SER A 98 17.58 21.26 9.69
C SER A 98 18.31 20.51 8.56
N THR A 99 17.64 19.58 7.87
CA THR A 99 18.21 18.86 6.71
C THR A 99 18.38 19.75 5.48
N GLY A 100 17.82 20.96 5.51
CA GLY A 100 17.85 21.92 4.42
C GLY A 100 16.91 21.56 3.27
N LYS A 101 16.73 22.51 2.35
CA LYS A 101 15.89 22.31 1.17
C LYS A 101 16.53 21.31 0.19
N PRO A 102 15.80 20.27 -0.27
CA PRO A 102 16.30 19.33 -1.26
C PRO A 102 16.71 20.06 -2.55
N PRO A 103 17.90 19.80 -3.11
CA PRO A 103 18.43 20.50 -4.27
C PRO A 103 17.72 20.09 -5.56
N ALA A 104 17.40 21.05 -6.43
CA ALA A 104 16.63 20.81 -7.66
C ALA A 104 17.37 19.99 -8.74
N ASP A 105 18.64 19.66 -8.52
CA ASP A 105 19.52 18.96 -9.48
C ASP A 105 19.27 17.44 -9.60
N ARG A 106 18.48 16.86 -8.68
CA ARG A 106 18.15 15.42 -8.62
C ARG A 106 16.73 15.18 -8.18
N SER A 107 16.17 13.98 -8.38
CA SER A 107 14.81 13.67 -7.91
C SER A 107 14.69 13.72 -6.38
N LEU A 108 13.48 14.00 -5.89
CA LEU A 108 13.22 14.08 -4.44
C LEU A 108 13.44 12.73 -3.74
N ILE A 109 13.11 11.62 -4.41
CA ILE A 109 13.37 10.25 -3.93
C ILE A 109 14.88 9.99 -3.82
N ALA A 110 15.68 10.32 -4.85
CA ALA A 110 17.13 10.11 -4.80
C ALA A 110 17.78 10.85 -3.63
N TRP A 111 17.35 12.10 -3.40
CA TRP A 111 17.79 12.89 -2.24
C TRP A 111 17.42 12.25 -0.90
N ALA A 112 16.23 11.66 -0.79
CA ALA A 112 15.78 10.94 0.40
C ALA A 112 16.67 9.73 0.69
N GLU A 113 16.97 8.94 -0.34
CA GLU A 113 17.75 7.71 -0.24
C GLU A 113 19.21 7.99 0.16
N GLU A 114 19.83 9.04 -0.40
CA GLU A 114 21.16 9.51 0.02
C GLU A 114 21.23 9.84 1.52
N ARG A 115 20.10 10.20 2.13
CA ARG A 115 19.97 10.61 3.53
C ARG A 115 19.30 9.55 4.41
N ASN A 116 19.05 8.35 3.87
CA ASN A 116 18.33 7.26 4.53
C ASN A 116 16.98 7.72 5.13
N GLN A 117 16.27 8.60 4.41
CA GLN A 117 14.95 9.07 4.83
C GLN A 117 13.84 8.24 4.18
N PRO A 118 12.78 7.88 4.94
CA PRO A 118 11.62 7.23 4.38
C PRO A 118 10.83 8.19 3.50
N TRP A 119 10.17 7.63 2.49
CA TRP A 119 9.41 8.41 1.51
C TRP A 119 8.19 7.65 1.00
N VAL A 120 7.24 8.41 0.46
CA VAL A 120 6.07 7.88 -0.26
C VAL A 120 5.86 8.62 -1.57
N GLU A 121 5.60 7.86 -2.62
CA GLU A 121 5.11 8.34 -3.92
C GLU A 121 3.67 7.82 -4.07
N VAL A 122 2.73 8.72 -4.34
CA VAL A 122 1.34 8.35 -4.66
C VAL A 122 1.05 8.75 -6.11
N ILE A 123 0.68 7.78 -6.94
CA ILE A 123 0.35 7.98 -8.35
C ILE A 123 -1.16 7.86 -8.53
N ASP A 124 -1.72 8.83 -9.25
CA ASP A 124 -3.14 8.93 -9.62
C ASP A 124 -4.11 8.77 -8.44
N ASN A 125 -3.63 9.10 -7.23
CA ASN A 125 -4.37 8.98 -5.98
C ASN A 125 -4.91 7.55 -5.71
N ASP A 126 -4.21 6.53 -6.20
CA ASP A 126 -4.64 5.14 -6.08
C ASP A 126 -3.49 4.13 -5.83
N ALA A 127 -2.30 4.36 -6.40
CA ALA A 127 -1.13 3.53 -6.13
C ALA A 127 -0.15 4.28 -5.23
N ALA A 128 0.27 3.67 -4.11
CA ALA A 128 1.29 4.21 -3.23
C ALA A 128 2.54 3.32 -3.21
N TYR A 129 3.72 3.94 -3.33
CA TYR A 129 5.02 3.31 -3.23
C TYR A 129 5.76 3.87 -2.03
N TRP A 130 6.21 2.98 -1.15
CA TRP A 130 6.85 3.31 0.11
C TRP A 130 8.31 2.85 0.10
N GLY A 131 9.25 3.77 0.25
CA GLY A 131 10.68 3.45 0.35
C GLY A 131 11.27 3.84 1.70
N GLY A 132 12.37 3.18 2.06
CA GLY A 132 13.10 3.46 3.31
C GLY A 132 12.36 3.10 4.60
N LEU A 133 11.29 2.28 4.53
CA LEU A 133 10.57 1.82 5.71
C LEU A 133 11.37 0.75 6.48
N ALA A 134 11.39 0.87 7.82
CA ALA A 134 11.87 -0.19 8.69
C ALA A 134 10.85 -1.35 8.78
N ASP A 135 11.30 -2.55 9.16
CA ASP A 135 10.43 -3.74 9.31
C ASP A 135 9.18 -3.48 10.17
N ALA A 136 9.32 -2.72 11.25
CA ALA A 136 8.19 -2.37 12.11
C ALA A 136 7.14 -1.49 11.38
N GLN A 137 7.58 -0.57 10.51
CA GLN A 137 6.69 0.25 9.69
C GLN A 137 6.06 -0.57 8.56
N LEU A 138 6.81 -1.52 7.99
CA LEU A 138 6.27 -2.49 7.03
C LEU A 138 5.17 -3.36 7.64
N ASP A 139 5.34 -3.79 8.90
CA ASP A 139 4.29 -4.54 9.61
C ASP A 139 3.03 -3.70 9.83
N ARG A 140 3.18 -2.39 10.06
CA ARG A 140 2.05 -1.46 10.11
C ARG A 140 1.40 -1.25 8.75
N LEU A 141 2.18 -1.23 7.67
CA LEU A 141 1.65 -1.13 6.30
C LEU A 141 0.86 -2.40 5.94
N CYS A 142 1.37 -3.57 6.30
CA CYS A 142 0.64 -4.84 6.20
C CYS A 142 -0.67 -4.80 7.01
N ALA A 143 -0.63 -4.29 8.24
CA ALA A 143 -1.82 -4.17 9.07
C ALA A 143 -2.85 -3.21 8.44
N TRP A 144 -2.41 -2.10 7.86
CA TRP A 144 -3.26 -1.19 7.09
C TRP A 144 -3.91 -1.93 5.91
N PHE A 145 -3.12 -2.65 5.11
CA PHE A 145 -3.60 -3.43 3.97
C PHE A 145 -4.68 -4.43 4.37
N LEU A 146 -4.49 -5.16 5.48
CA LEU A 146 -5.45 -6.15 5.99
C LEU A 146 -6.73 -5.53 6.56
N CYS A 147 -6.64 -4.35 7.15
CA CYS A 147 -7.76 -3.67 7.79
C CYS A 147 -8.54 -2.75 6.84
N ARG A 148 -8.00 -2.47 5.66
CA ARG A 148 -8.68 -1.65 4.67
C ARG A 148 -9.83 -2.43 4.03
N ARG A 149 -10.79 -1.67 3.47
CA ARG A 149 -12.03 -2.11 2.82
C ARG A 149 -12.05 -3.56 2.32
N PRO A 150 -13.11 -4.34 2.59
CA PRO A 150 -14.31 -3.98 3.35
C PRO A 150 -14.14 -4.15 4.88
N ALA A 151 -12.97 -4.55 5.37
CA ALA A 151 -12.75 -4.85 6.79
C ALA A 151 -12.98 -3.66 7.75
N GLU A 152 -12.57 -2.46 7.31
CA GLU A 152 -12.70 -1.16 8.01
C GLU A 152 -12.30 -1.15 9.50
N GLN A 153 -11.27 -1.93 9.86
CA GLN A 153 -10.76 -1.95 11.23
C GLN A 153 -9.75 -0.81 11.47
N ASP A 154 -9.61 -0.39 12.73
CA ASP A 154 -8.55 0.53 13.12
C ASP A 154 -7.20 -0.19 13.12
N TRP A 155 -6.47 -0.09 12.01
CA TRP A 155 -5.19 -0.74 11.80
C TRP A 155 -4.13 -0.40 12.86
N ARG A 156 -4.28 0.73 13.57
CA ARG A 156 -3.37 1.16 14.64
C ARG A 156 -3.52 0.31 15.89
N LYS A 157 -4.72 -0.21 16.13
CA LYS A 157 -5.07 -1.02 17.31
C LYS A 157 -4.83 -2.51 17.10
N VAL A 158 -4.73 -2.96 15.86
CA VAL A 158 -4.47 -4.36 15.57
C VAL A 158 -2.98 -4.67 15.54
N ARG A 159 -2.66 -5.95 15.76
CA ARG A 159 -1.33 -6.54 15.61
C ARG A 159 -1.37 -7.68 14.61
N ILE A 160 -0.22 -8.02 14.05
CA ILE A 160 -0.05 -9.24 13.25
C ILE A 160 0.75 -10.21 14.12
N GLU A 161 0.35 -11.47 14.16
CA GLU A 161 1.14 -12.51 14.82
C GLU A 161 2.57 -12.55 14.22
N PRO A 162 3.65 -12.62 15.04
CA PRO A 162 5.02 -12.42 14.54
C PRO A 162 5.45 -13.36 13.42
N ARG A 163 5.06 -14.64 13.46
CA ARG A 163 5.39 -15.59 12.38
C ARG A 163 4.65 -15.23 11.10
N LEU A 164 3.37 -14.89 11.19
CA LEU A 164 2.59 -14.36 10.07
C LEU A 164 3.23 -13.09 9.50
N ALA A 165 3.65 -12.14 10.34
CA ALA A 165 4.30 -10.91 9.90
C ALA A 165 5.56 -11.19 9.08
N GLY A 166 6.43 -12.11 9.57
CA GLY A 166 7.61 -12.57 8.83
C GLY A 166 7.26 -13.20 7.48
N ARG A 167 6.21 -14.03 7.42
CA ARG A 167 5.71 -14.63 6.17
C ARG A 167 5.20 -13.59 5.19
N LEU A 168 4.42 -12.60 5.66
CA LEU A 168 3.92 -11.52 4.83
C LEU A 168 5.07 -10.70 4.24
N ARG A 169 6.06 -10.33 5.06
CA ARG A 169 7.26 -9.59 4.61
C ARG A 169 8.08 -10.37 3.58
N HIS A 170 8.28 -11.68 3.79
CA HIS A 170 8.99 -12.51 2.83
C HIS A 170 8.24 -12.59 1.50
N GLY A 171 6.94 -12.89 1.56
CA GLY A 171 6.08 -13.03 0.38
C GLY A 171 5.95 -11.74 -0.44
N LEU A 172 6.12 -10.56 0.18
CA LEU A 172 6.12 -9.29 -0.55
C LEU A 172 7.16 -9.27 -1.68
N VAL A 173 8.39 -9.66 -1.38
CA VAL A 173 9.50 -9.63 -2.35
C VAL A 173 9.48 -10.85 -3.26
N GLU A 174 9.07 -12.01 -2.73
CA GLU A 174 9.06 -13.26 -3.49
C GLU A 174 7.97 -13.28 -4.57
N HIS A 175 6.76 -12.82 -4.25
CA HIS A 175 5.61 -12.98 -5.13
C HIS A 175 4.55 -11.87 -5.05
N GLY A 176 4.56 -11.03 -4.03
CA GLY A 176 3.49 -10.06 -3.73
C GLY A 176 2.22 -10.74 -3.20
N TRP A 177 1.28 -9.95 -2.69
CA TRP A 177 0.02 -10.43 -2.12
C TRP A 177 -1.17 -9.77 -2.82
N THR A 178 -2.07 -10.59 -3.35
CA THR A 178 -3.38 -10.17 -3.86
C THR A 178 -4.46 -10.55 -2.84
N ARG A 179 -5.27 -9.57 -2.45
CA ARG A 179 -6.45 -9.72 -1.60
C ARG A 179 -7.69 -9.41 -2.40
N ASN A 180 -8.47 -10.42 -2.75
CA ASN A 180 -9.78 -10.21 -3.35
C ASN A 180 -10.79 -9.76 -2.26
N LEU A 181 -11.55 -8.70 -2.54
CA LEU A 181 -12.44 -8.08 -1.56
C LEU A 181 -13.71 -8.92 -1.28
N GLU A 182 -14.11 -9.80 -2.20
CA GLU A 182 -15.24 -10.74 -2.03
C GLU A 182 -14.90 -11.90 -1.07
N LEU A 183 -13.60 -12.12 -0.82
CA LEU A 183 -13.11 -13.11 0.16
C LEU A 183 -12.94 -12.53 1.56
N VAL A 184 -13.33 -11.28 1.78
CA VAL A 184 -13.33 -10.65 3.10
C VAL A 184 -14.71 -10.81 3.73
N LYS A 185 -14.78 -11.50 4.88
CA LYS A 185 -16.01 -11.72 5.63
C LYS A 185 -16.05 -10.79 6.83
N THR A 186 -16.92 -9.80 6.79
CA THR A 186 -17.18 -8.85 7.88
C THR A 186 -18.40 -9.33 8.66
N GLY A 187 -18.20 -9.83 9.88
CA GLY A 187 -19.27 -10.41 10.68
C GLY A 187 -18.78 -10.75 12.08
N ARG A 188 -19.32 -11.81 12.69
CA ARG A 188 -18.94 -12.25 14.05
C ARG A 188 -17.42 -12.42 14.21
N ARG A 189 -16.75 -12.86 13.14
CA ARG A 189 -15.30 -13.04 13.09
C ARG A 189 -14.80 -12.50 11.75
N LEU A 190 -13.98 -11.45 11.79
CA LEU A 190 -13.42 -10.86 10.59
C LEU A 190 -12.35 -11.79 10.01
N SER A 191 -12.53 -12.25 8.78
CA SER A 191 -11.55 -13.06 8.07
C SER A 191 -11.34 -12.57 6.64
N CYS A 192 -10.15 -12.80 6.10
CA CYS A 192 -9.86 -12.58 4.69
C CYS A 192 -8.89 -13.64 4.16
N ASP A 193 -9.01 -13.97 2.88
CA ASP A 193 -8.05 -14.84 2.21
C ASP A 193 -7.09 -13.98 1.37
N LEU A 194 -5.80 -14.19 1.54
CA LEU A 194 -4.74 -13.67 0.69
C LEU A 194 -4.22 -14.75 -0.24
N TRP A 195 -3.88 -14.38 -1.46
CA TRP A 195 -3.19 -15.24 -2.40
C TRP A 195 -1.86 -14.59 -2.79
N GLY A 196 -0.78 -15.36 -2.75
CA GLY A 196 0.52 -14.94 -3.25
C GLY A 196 0.47 -14.77 -4.77
N GLY A 197 1.14 -13.75 -5.30
CA GLY A 197 1.13 -13.41 -6.72
C GLY A 197 0.38 -12.12 -7.03
N VAL A 198 0.61 -11.58 -8.23
CA VAL A 198 -0.02 -10.35 -8.73
C VAL A 198 -0.74 -10.61 -10.05
N HIS A 199 -2.00 -10.17 -10.16
CA HIS A 199 -2.78 -10.34 -11.38
C HIS A 199 -2.40 -9.31 -12.46
N ARG A 200 -2.50 -9.68 -13.75
CA ARG A 200 -1.98 -8.87 -14.88
C ARG A 200 -2.55 -7.45 -14.99
N ARG A 201 -3.81 -7.25 -14.61
CA ARG A 201 -4.45 -5.92 -14.63
C ARG A 201 -4.18 -5.08 -13.37
N CYS A 202 -3.28 -5.51 -12.49
CA CYS A 202 -2.86 -4.70 -11.35
C CYS A 202 -2.19 -3.41 -11.86
N ILE A 203 -2.50 -2.29 -11.22
CA ILE A 203 -1.98 -0.97 -11.60
C ILE A 203 -0.51 -0.76 -11.20
N LEU A 204 0.01 -1.59 -10.28
CA LEU A 204 1.41 -1.51 -9.87
C LEU A 204 2.31 -2.02 -11.00
N ASP A 205 3.54 -1.53 -11.08
CA ASP A 205 4.52 -2.15 -11.98
C ASP A 205 4.89 -3.53 -11.43
N HIS A 206 4.56 -4.61 -12.13
CA HIS A 206 4.71 -5.97 -11.61
C HIS A 206 5.07 -6.98 -12.70
N ALA A 207 5.68 -6.54 -13.80
CA ALA A 207 5.92 -7.40 -14.97
C ALA A 207 6.70 -8.69 -14.66
N ASN A 208 7.53 -8.68 -13.61
CA ASN A 208 8.32 -9.82 -13.17
C ASN A 208 7.68 -10.64 -12.03
N SER A 209 6.56 -10.18 -11.47
CA SER A 209 5.87 -10.88 -10.39
C SER A 209 5.07 -12.07 -10.95
N PRO A 210 5.12 -13.24 -10.30
CA PRO A 210 4.34 -14.40 -10.71
C PRO A 210 2.84 -14.15 -10.49
N ALA A 211 2.01 -14.73 -11.36
CA ALA A 211 0.56 -14.67 -11.23
C ALA A 211 0.05 -15.61 -10.11
N PRO A 212 -1.12 -15.33 -9.50
CA PRO A 212 -1.61 -16.08 -8.35
C PRO A 212 -1.69 -17.61 -8.53
N ALA A 213 -2.20 -18.09 -9.66
CA ALA A 213 -2.33 -19.53 -9.90
C ALA A 213 -0.97 -20.23 -10.11
N LYS A 214 0.08 -19.47 -10.46
CA LYS A 214 1.46 -19.99 -10.58
C LYS A 214 2.12 -20.13 -9.21
N VAL A 215 1.90 -19.17 -8.31
CA VAL A 215 2.47 -19.18 -6.95
C VAL A 215 1.78 -20.23 -6.10
N GLN A 216 0.46 -20.25 -6.13
CA GLN A 216 -0.38 -21.23 -5.43
C GLN A 216 -0.19 -21.29 -3.90
N ILE A 217 0.15 -20.15 -3.31
CA ILE A 217 0.23 -19.95 -1.85
C ILE A 217 -0.98 -19.14 -1.41
N GLY A 218 -1.84 -19.72 -0.58
CA GLY A 218 -2.99 -19.04 0.00
C GLY A 218 -2.91 -18.97 1.52
N LEU A 219 -3.27 -17.82 2.10
CA LEU A 219 -3.36 -17.61 3.54
C LEU A 219 -4.78 -17.19 3.92
N ARG A 220 -5.42 -17.98 4.78
CA ARG A 220 -6.65 -17.59 5.45
C ARG A 220 -6.30 -16.87 6.74
N LEU A 221 -6.60 -15.59 6.77
CA LEU A 221 -6.34 -14.72 7.90
C LEU A 221 -7.61 -14.50 8.71
N THR A 222 -7.46 -14.40 10.02
CA THR A 222 -8.59 -14.12 10.92
C THR A 222 -8.16 -13.21 12.05
N LEU A 223 -8.99 -12.20 12.33
CA LEU A 223 -8.77 -11.26 13.42
C LEU A 223 -9.43 -11.78 14.69
N GLU A 224 -8.61 -12.03 15.72
CA GLU A 224 -9.03 -12.48 17.06
C GLU A 224 -8.34 -11.61 18.11
N ASP A 225 -9.10 -11.07 19.06
CA ASP A 225 -8.58 -10.26 20.17
C ASP A 225 -7.62 -9.14 19.73
N GLY A 226 -7.92 -8.51 18.59
CA GLY A 226 -7.09 -7.46 18.00
C GLY A 226 -5.80 -7.95 17.33
N GLN A 227 -5.65 -9.25 17.08
CA GLN A 227 -4.50 -9.85 16.42
C GLN A 227 -4.90 -10.65 15.18
N TRP A 228 -4.22 -10.40 14.07
CA TRP A 228 -4.33 -11.21 12.86
C TRP A 228 -3.54 -12.51 13.02
N LEU A 229 -4.24 -13.63 12.87
CA LEU A 229 -3.70 -14.98 12.80
C LEU A 229 -3.84 -15.51 11.37
N GLY A 230 -2.99 -16.46 10.97
CA GLY A 230 -2.99 -17.01 9.60
C GLY A 230 -2.88 -18.52 9.57
N LYS A 231 -3.59 -19.14 8.63
CA LYS A 231 -3.51 -20.57 8.29
C LYS A 231 -3.36 -20.73 6.78
N ASP A 232 -2.69 -21.80 6.36
CA ASP A 232 -2.56 -22.09 4.94
C ASP A 232 -3.89 -22.53 4.34
N ILE A 233 -4.12 -22.16 3.09
CA ILE A 233 -5.25 -22.59 2.28
C ILE A 233 -4.77 -23.77 1.42
N GLU A 234 -5.33 -24.95 1.65
CA GLU A 234 -4.95 -26.18 0.93
C GLU A 234 -5.61 -26.27 -0.46
N GLN A 235 -6.65 -25.47 -0.71
CA GLN A 235 -7.35 -25.45 -2.00
C GLN A 235 -6.54 -24.74 -3.10
N ARG A 236 -6.92 -24.99 -4.36
CA ARG A 236 -6.39 -24.24 -5.50
C ARG A 236 -6.75 -22.77 -5.43
N CYS A 237 -5.90 -21.90 -5.99
CA CYS A 237 -6.16 -20.47 -6.09
C CYS A 237 -7.46 -20.25 -6.87
N LEU A 238 -8.34 -19.46 -6.26
CA LEU A 238 -9.65 -19.13 -6.82
C LEU A 238 -9.63 -17.84 -7.64
N LEU A 239 -8.48 -17.17 -7.73
CA LEU A 239 -8.35 -15.89 -8.41
C LEU A 239 -8.02 -16.08 -9.89
N SER A 240 -8.60 -15.23 -10.73
CA SER A 240 -8.21 -15.07 -12.13
C SER A 240 -6.85 -14.36 -12.19
N ASP A 241 -5.87 -14.98 -12.84
CA ASP A 241 -4.54 -14.39 -13.07
C ASP A 241 -4.60 -13.08 -13.88
N ASP A 242 -5.62 -12.91 -14.72
CA ASP A 242 -5.78 -11.70 -15.52
C ASP A 242 -6.36 -10.55 -14.69
N THR A 243 -7.38 -10.83 -13.90
CA THR A 243 -8.27 -9.79 -13.36
C THR A 243 -8.28 -9.67 -11.85
N GLY A 244 -7.73 -10.64 -11.11
CA GLY A 244 -7.83 -10.73 -9.66
C GLY A 244 -9.21 -11.11 -9.13
N LYS A 245 -10.21 -11.30 -10.00
CA LYS A 245 -11.59 -11.70 -9.62
C LYS A 245 -11.67 -13.17 -9.22
N LEU A 246 -12.72 -13.53 -8.47
CA LEU A 246 -13.08 -14.93 -8.28
C LEU A 246 -13.43 -15.59 -9.61
N GLN A 247 -12.87 -16.78 -9.86
CA GLN A 247 -13.23 -17.59 -11.00
C GLN A 247 -14.66 -18.13 -10.82
N PHE A 248 -15.47 -18.01 -11.87
CA PHE A 248 -16.82 -18.61 -11.91
C PHE A 248 -16.73 -20.13 -11.72
N GLY A 249 -17.59 -20.70 -10.87
CA GLY A 249 -17.60 -22.14 -10.59
C GLY A 249 -16.55 -22.60 -9.57
N SER A 250 -15.85 -21.69 -8.90
CA SER A 250 -14.89 -21.96 -7.81
C SER A 250 -15.47 -22.68 -6.58
N GLY A 251 -16.77 -22.98 -6.55
CA GLY A 251 -17.46 -23.58 -5.41
C GLY A 251 -17.68 -22.62 -4.23
N TYR A 252 -17.09 -21.42 -4.25
CA TYR A 252 -17.23 -20.42 -3.19
C TYR A 252 -18.69 -20.01 -2.96
N TYR A 253 -19.43 -19.82 -4.05
CA TYR A 253 -20.86 -19.47 -4.04
C TYR A 253 -21.80 -20.64 -3.73
N SER A 254 -21.29 -21.88 -3.65
CA SER A 254 -22.11 -23.07 -3.35
C SER A 254 -22.19 -23.39 -1.85
N SER A 255 -21.50 -22.60 -1.01
CA SER A 255 -21.31 -22.88 0.42
C SER A 255 -21.76 -21.75 1.35
N THR A 256 -22.51 -20.79 0.82
CA THR A 256 -23.27 -19.77 1.57
C THR A 256 -24.72 -20.17 1.66
#